data_AF-X8E6C8-F1
#
_entry.id   AF-X8E6C8-F1
#
_cell.length_a   1.000
_cell.length_b   1.000
_cell.length_c   1.000
_cell.angle_alpha   90.00
_cell.angle_beta   90.00
_cell.angle_gamma   90.00
#
_symmetry.space_group_name_H-M   'P 1'
#
loop_
_entity.id
_entity.type
_entity.pdbx_description
1 polymer ?
#
loop_
_entity_poly.entity_id
_entity_poly.type
_entity_poly.pdbx_seq_one_letter_code
_entity_poly.pdbx_strand_id
1 'polypeptide(L)'
;MVMKAPVWGEALDEICSSETLLVVPTPAGVLFDQATARRWSTEMHLVFACGRYEGIDQRVMDDAARRMRVEEVSIGDYVLPGGSRRRW
;
A
#
# COMPACT_ATOMS: atom_id res chain seq x y z
N MET A 1 -17.49 3.89 -1.52
CA MET A 1 -16.79 5.15 -1.16
C MET A 1 -15.30 4.95 -1.43
N VAL A 2 -14.62 5.94 -2.00
CA VAL A 2 -13.16 5.89 -2.29
C VAL A 2 -12.47 6.93 -1.42
N MET A 3 -11.29 6.59 -0.86
CA MET A 3 -10.53 7.54 -0.05
C MET A 3 -9.97 8.66 -0.94
N LYS A 4 -10.10 9.93 -0.50
CA LYS A 4 -9.76 11.10 -1.30
C LYS A 4 -8.25 11.25 -1.50
N ALA A 5 -7.83 11.50 -2.74
CA ALA A 5 -6.42 11.67 -3.09
C ALA A 5 -5.68 12.80 -2.35
N PRO A 6 -6.25 14.01 -2.10
CA PRO A 6 -5.51 15.09 -1.44
C PRO A 6 -5.05 14.74 -0.02
N VAL A 7 -5.90 14.05 0.74
CA VAL A 7 -5.58 13.64 2.12
C VAL A 7 -4.44 12.63 2.14
N TRP A 8 -4.44 11.70 1.18
CA TRP A 8 -3.37 10.72 1.05
C TRP A 8 -2.07 11.34 0.53
N GLY A 9 -2.16 12.25 -0.44
CA GLY A 9 -1.00 12.97 -0.96
C GLY A 9 -0.28 13.75 0.14
N GLU A 10 -1.01 14.58 0.89
CA GLU A 10 -0.43 15.36 2.00
C GLU A 10 0.20 14.46 3.08
N ALA A 11 -0.47 13.36 3.46
CA ALA A 11 0.07 12.42 4.45
C ALA A 11 1.33 11.70 3.95
N LEU A 12 1.35 11.27 2.67
CA LEU A 12 2.53 10.62 2.10
C LEU A 12 3.68 11.60 1.89
N ASP A 13 3.39 12.86 1.58
CA ASP A 13 4.39 13.92 1.43
C ASP A 13 5.09 14.25 2.75
N GLU A 14 4.37 14.20 3.86
CA GLU A 14 4.92 14.42 5.20
C GLU A 14 5.74 13.23 5.71
N ILE A 15 5.24 12.01 5.46
CA ILE A 15 5.81 10.80 6.07
C ILE A 15 6.91 10.19 5.20
N CYS A 16 6.77 10.20 3.87
CA CYS A 16 7.63 9.42 2.99
C CYS A 16 8.81 10.23 2.44
N SER A 17 9.91 9.53 2.22
CA SER A 17 11.08 10.03 1.49
C SER A 17 11.36 9.14 0.27
N SER A 18 12.36 9.49 -0.54
CA SER A 18 12.79 8.66 -1.67
C SER A 18 13.32 7.29 -1.27
N GLU A 19 13.72 7.09 -0.01
CA GLU A 19 14.20 5.81 0.53
C GLU A 19 13.05 4.94 1.07
N THR A 20 11.85 5.50 1.22
CA THR A 20 10.69 4.78 1.73
C THR A 20 10.26 3.66 0.78
N LEU A 21 9.97 2.49 1.35
CA LEU A 21 9.15 1.48 0.70
C LEU A 21 7.69 1.68 1.13
N LEU A 22 6.85 2.12 0.19
CA LEU A 22 5.42 2.22 0.40
C LEU A 22 4.78 0.87 0.11
N VAL A 23 4.27 0.23 1.15
CA VAL A 23 3.55 -1.04 1.06
C VAL A 23 2.06 -0.75 1.01
N VAL A 24 1.39 -1.32 0.02
CA VAL A 24 -0.05 -1.22 -0.15
C VAL A 24 -0.66 -2.59 0.07
N PRO A 25 -1.32 -2.85 1.21
CA PRO A 25 -2.09 -4.06 1.40
C PRO A 25 -3.30 -4.04 0.47
N THR A 26 -3.20 -4.81 -0.59
CA THR A 26 -4.20 -4.93 -1.63
C THR A 26 -4.20 -6.37 -2.10
N PRO A 27 -5.33 -7.05 -2.03
CA PRO A 27 -5.34 -8.46 -2.39
C PRO A 27 -5.10 -8.77 -3.88
N ALA A 28 -5.21 -7.78 -4.78
CA ALA A 28 -4.76 -7.93 -6.16
C ALA A 28 -3.23 -7.78 -6.30
N GLY A 29 -2.54 -7.50 -5.20
CA GLY A 29 -1.09 -7.42 -5.11
C GLY A 29 -0.44 -8.79 -5.07
N VAL A 30 0.90 -8.79 -5.06
CA VAL A 30 1.70 -10.02 -5.00
C VAL A 30 1.54 -10.67 -3.63
N LEU A 31 1.44 -12.01 -3.59
CA LEU A 31 1.36 -12.73 -2.33
C LEU A 31 2.59 -12.44 -1.47
N PHE A 32 2.34 -11.93 -0.26
CA PHE A 32 3.35 -11.71 0.75
C PHE A 32 3.83 -13.05 1.29
N ASP A 33 5.08 -13.37 0.99
CA ASP A 33 5.73 -14.60 1.42
C ASP A 33 6.91 -14.33 2.38
N GLN A 34 7.48 -15.41 2.91
CA GLN A 34 8.61 -15.28 3.84
C GLN A 34 9.86 -14.68 3.19
N ALA A 35 10.02 -14.81 1.87
CA ALA A 35 11.13 -14.20 1.14
C ALA A 35 10.98 -12.68 1.09
N THR A 36 9.76 -12.20 0.85
CA THR A 36 9.38 -10.78 0.91
C THR A 36 9.59 -10.22 2.31
N ALA A 37 9.18 -10.94 3.36
CA ALA A 37 9.46 -10.55 4.74
C ALA A 37 10.96 -10.38 5.04
N ARG A 38 11.82 -11.28 4.51
CA ARG A 38 13.27 -11.16 4.66
C ARG A 38 13.83 -9.96 3.90
N ARG A 39 13.36 -9.69 2.69
CA ARG A 39 13.75 -8.49 1.93
C ARG A 39 13.38 -7.22 2.68
N TRP A 40 12.16 -7.15 3.21
CA TRP A 40 11.68 -5.97 3.93
C TRP A 40 12.37 -5.78 5.28
N SER A 41 12.88 -6.84 5.90
CA SER A 41 13.62 -6.73 7.17
C SER A 41 14.91 -5.90 7.09
N THR A 42 15.46 -5.72 5.88
CA THR A 42 16.64 -4.88 5.64
C THR A 42 16.29 -3.45 5.23
N GLU A 43 15.01 -3.14 5.07
CA GLU A 43 14.57 -1.80 4.66
C GLU A 43 14.63 -0.84 5.84
N MET A 44 15.20 0.33 5.62
CA MET A 44 15.37 1.36 6.65
C MET A 44 14.05 2.06 6.99
N HIS A 45 13.12 2.12 6.02
CA HIS A 45 11.86 2.83 6.16
C HIS A 45 10.73 2.16 5.38
N LEU A 46 9.77 1.62 6.11
CA LEU A 46 8.57 0.99 5.58
C LEU A 46 7.34 1.82 5.97
N VAL A 47 6.47 2.13 5.02
CA VAL A 47 5.20 2.83 5.25
C VAL A 47 4.06 1.98 4.71
N PHE A 48 3.00 1.77 5.48
CA PHE A 48 1.85 0.96 5.08
C PHE A 48 0.64 1.83 4.75
N ALA A 49 0.23 1.85 3.47
CA ALA A 49 -0.98 2.52 3.00
C ALA A 49 -2.21 1.61 3.15
N CYS A 50 -2.73 1.52 4.37
CA CYS A 50 -3.91 0.69 4.67
C CYS A 50 -5.20 1.32 4.14
N GLY A 51 -5.62 0.89 2.95
CA GLY A 51 -6.91 1.27 2.37
C GLY A 51 -8.10 0.78 3.19
N ARG A 52 -9.21 1.53 3.14
CA ARG A 52 -10.54 1.11 3.61
C ARG A 52 -11.57 1.34 2.51
N TYR A 53 -12.80 0.85 2.73
CA TYR A 53 -13.91 0.95 1.78
C TYR A 53 -13.61 0.22 0.46
N GLU A 54 -13.76 0.89 -0.68
CA GLU A 54 -13.45 0.32 -2.00
C GLU A 54 -11.96 0.46 -2.35
N GLY A 55 -11.15 1.05 -1.47
CA GLY A 55 -9.73 1.29 -1.68
C GLY A 55 -9.34 2.78 -1.70
N ILE A 56 -8.06 2.99 -1.96
CA ILE A 56 -7.44 4.30 -2.15
C ILE A 56 -7.58 4.69 -3.63
N ASP A 57 -7.75 5.98 -3.92
CA ASP A 57 -7.73 6.49 -5.28
C ASP A 57 -6.41 6.13 -5.96
N GLN A 58 -6.46 5.47 -7.13
CA GLN A 58 -5.29 4.97 -7.85
C GLN A 58 -4.25 6.05 -8.15
N ARG A 59 -4.68 7.31 -8.33
CA ARG A 59 -3.77 8.43 -8.59
C ARG A 59 -2.76 8.65 -7.47
N VAL A 60 -3.10 8.28 -6.24
CA VAL A 60 -2.18 8.33 -5.09
C VAL A 60 -1.03 7.35 -5.30
N MET A 61 -1.33 6.15 -5.79
CA MET A 61 -0.31 5.12 -6.04
C MET A 61 0.57 5.50 -7.25
N ASP A 62 -0.05 5.99 -8.32
CA ASP A 62 0.66 6.48 -9.51
C ASP A 62 1.63 7.62 -9.15
N ASP A 63 1.21 8.53 -8.27
CA ASP A 63 2.04 9.64 -7.82
C ASP A 63 3.16 9.17 -6.86
N ALA A 64 2.84 8.28 -5.91
CA ALA A 64 3.82 7.72 -5.01
C ALA A 64 4.90 6.92 -5.77
N ALA A 65 4.51 6.12 -6.77
CA ALA A 65 5.42 5.31 -7.58
C ALA A 65 6.42 6.15 -8.41
N ARG A 66 6.12 7.43 -8.65
CA ARG A 66 7.07 8.35 -9.30
C ARG A 66 8.16 8.85 -8.36
N ARG A 67 7.93 8.78 -7.04
CA ARG A 67 8.76 9.43 -6.02
C ARG A 67 9.46 8.44 -5.08
N MET A 68 8.87 7.27 -4.88
CA MET A 68 9.36 6.23 -3.98
C MET A 68 9.00 4.85 -4.53
N ARG A 69 9.57 3.79 -3.93
CA ARG A 69 9.22 2.42 -4.31
C ARG A 69 7.86 2.07 -3.72
N VAL A 70 6.98 1.49 -4.55
CA VAL A 70 5.66 1.04 -4.13
C VAL A 70 5.56 -0.47 -4.37
N GLU A 71 5.20 -1.23 -3.34
CA GLU A 71 4.92 -2.66 -3.44
C GLU A 71 3.48 -2.94 -3.00
N GLU A 72 2.68 -3.41 -3.95
CA GLU A 72 1.31 -3.90 -3.71
C GLU A 72 1.36 -5.36 -3.28
N VAL A 73 0.86 -5.67 -2.08
CA VAL A 73 0.91 -7.03 -1.53
C VAL A 73 -0.41 -7.54 -0.99
N SER A 74 -0.64 -8.83 -1.17
CA SER A 74 -1.72 -9.59 -0.55
C SER A 74 -1.18 -10.45 0.59
N ILE A 75 -1.83 -10.46 1.75
CA ILE A 75 -1.40 -11.28 2.91
C ILE A 75 -1.94 -12.72 2.87
N GLY A 76 -2.70 -13.08 1.83
CA GLY A 76 -3.24 -14.42 1.64
C GLY A 76 -4.57 -14.43 0.89
N ASP A 77 -5.01 -15.62 0.51
CA ASP A 77 -6.28 -15.85 -0.19
C ASP A 77 -7.49 -15.78 0.76
N TYR A 78 -7.67 -14.64 1.43
CA TYR A 78 -8.81 -14.39 2.31
C TYR A 78 -9.18 -12.91 2.38
N VAL A 79 -10.47 -12.64 2.61
CA VAL A 79 -11.03 -11.28 2.67
C VAL A 79 -11.23 -10.88 4.13
N LEU A 80 -10.54 -9.82 4.58
CA LEU A 80 -10.75 -9.22 5.91
C LEU A 80 -11.90 -8.18 5.88
N PRO A 81 -12.68 -8.00 6.96
CA PRO A 81 -13.73 -6.99 7.05
C PRO A 81 -13.12 -5.60 7.25
N GLY A 82 -12.53 -5.09 6.18
CA GLY A 82 -11.89 -3.79 6.03
C GLY A 82 -11.97 -3.30 4.58
N GLY A 83 -13.05 -3.67 3.88
CA GLY A 83 -13.34 -3.35 2.48
C GLY A 83 -14.42 -4.31 1.96
N SER A 84 -15.64 -4.15 2.47
CA SER A 84 -16.65 -5.22 2.62
C SER A 84 -17.19 -5.88 1.35
N ARG A 85 -16.71 -5.53 0.15
CA ARG A 85 -17.16 -6.22 -1.07
C ARG A 85 -16.26 -6.00 -2.28
N ARG A 86 -14.97 -6.28 -2.16
CA ARG A 86 -14.15 -6.51 -3.35
C ARG A 86 -13.46 -7.85 -3.24
N ARG A 87 -13.66 -8.65 -4.30
CA ARG A 87 -12.81 -9.79 -4.63
C ARG A 87 -11.39 -9.28 -4.73
N TRP A 88 -10.53 -10.09 -4.19
CA TRP A 88 -9.27 -9.66 -3.70
C TRP A 88 -8.48 -10.95 -3.54
#